data_AF-A0A529ME33-F1
#
_entry.id   AF-A0A529ME33-F1
#
_cell.length_a   1.000
_cell.length_b   1.000
_cell.length_c   1.000
_cell.angle_alpha   90.00
_cell.angle_beta   90.00
_cell.angle_gamma   90.00
#
_symmetry.space_group_name_H-M   'P 1'
#
loop_
_entity.id
_entity.type
_entity.pdbx_description
1 polymer ?
#
loop_
_entity_poly.entity_id
_entity_poly.type
_entity_poly.pdbx_seq_one_letter_code
_entity_poly.pdbx_strand_id
1 'polypeptide(L)'
;IDSIAQSWSVLSGEGDPARSTTAMHQATKMLVDDELKIVKLFTPPFSKTEKDPGYIKSYPPGVRENGGQYTHAATWFVIALAEM
;
A
#
# COMPACT_ATOMS: atom_id res chain seq x y z
N ILE A 1 2.68 6.55 2.04
CA ILE A 1 2.64 5.84 0.74
C ILE A 1 1.58 4.76 0.84
N ASP A 2 0.83 4.52 -0.24
CA ASP A 2 -0.32 3.60 -0.28
C ASP A 2 -0.14 2.55 -1.39
N SER A 3 -0.43 1.28 -1.09
CA SER A 3 -0.19 0.15 -1.99
C SER A 3 -1.18 0.09 -3.14
N ILE A 4 -2.44 0.52 -2.95
CA ILE A 4 -3.46 0.47 -3.99
C ILE A 4 -3.07 1.41 -5.13
N ALA A 5 -2.79 2.67 -4.81
CA ALA A 5 -2.43 3.67 -5.82
C ALA A 5 -1.15 3.28 -6.58
N GLN A 6 -0.16 2.71 -5.89
CA GLN A 6 1.09 2.27 -6.53
C GLN A 6 0.83 1.05 -7.43
N SER A 7 0.07 0.06 -6.98
CA SER A 7 -0.26 -1.13 -7.79
C SER A 7 -0.99 -0.73 -9.07
N TRP A 8 -2.01 0.12 -8.95
CA TRP A 8 -2.80 0.55 -10.11
C TRP A 8 -2.06 1.50 -11.06
N SER A 9 -0.96 2.13 -10.64
CA SER A 9 -0.08 2.84 -11.55
C SER A 9 0.58 1.92 -12.59
N VAL A 10 0.69 0.61 -12.28
CA VAL A 10 1.15 -0.43 -13.22
C VAL A 10 -0.07 -1.10 -13.87
N LEU A 11 -0.99 -1.64 -13.07
CA LEU A 11 -2.08 -2.50 -13.55
C LEU A 11 -3.07 -1.81 -14.50
N SER A 12 -3.19 -0.49 -14.43
CA SER A 12 -4.05 0.25 -15.35
C SER A 12 -3.48 0.33 -16.77
N GLY A 13 -2.16 0.19 -16.95
CA GLY A 13 -1.47 0.47 -18.21
C GLY A 13 -1.34 1.94 -18.58
N GLU A 14 -1.93 2.85 -17.79
CA GLU A 14 -2.00 4.29 -18.08
C GLU A 14 -0.98 5.13 -17.29
N GLY A 15 -0.24 4.50 -16.36
CA GLY A 15 0.82 5.18 -15.62
C GLY A 15 2.06 5.42 -16.48
N ASP A 16 2.75 6.54 -16.25
CA ASP A 16 4.09 6.73 -16.83
C ASP A 16 5.03 5.61 -16.34
N PRO A 17 5.62 4.80 -17.24
CA PRO A 17 6.32 3.58 -16.84
C PRO A 17 7.47 3.84 -15.86
N ALA A 18 8.28 4.88 -16.09
CA ALA A 18 9.42 5.20 -15.24
C ALA A 18 8.99 5.62 -13.83
N ARG A 19 7.89 6.39 -13.74
CA ARG A 19 7.30 6.79 -12.46
C ARG A 19 6.65 5.61 -11.75
N SER A 20 5.95 4.73 -12.46
CA SER A 20 5.32 3.53 -11.89
C SER A 20 6.37 2.58 -11.31
N THR A 21 7.48 2.32 -12.02
CA THR A 21 8.60 1.53 -11.51
C THR A 21 9.20 2.17 -10.24
N THR A 22 9.42 3.48 -10.26
CA THR A 22 9.96 4.21 -9.09
C THR A 22 9.01 4.11 -7.89
N ALA A 23 7.71 4.30 -8.12
CA ALA A 23 6.67 4.21 -7.11
C ALA A 23 6.61 2.82 -6.48
N MET A 24 6.62 1.76 -7.29
CA MET A 24 6.58 0.39 -6.81
C MET A 24 7.84 0.00 -6.05
N HIS A 25 9.04 0.43 -6.48
CA HIS A 25 10.26 0.22 -5.68
C HIS A 25 10.18 0.89 -4.29
N GLN A 26 9.66 2.12 -4.20
CA GLN A 26 9.47 2.77 -2.90
C GLN A 26 8.39 2.07 -2.07
N ALA A 27 7.29 1.64 -2.70
CA ALA A 27 6.25 0.90 -2.02
C ALA A 27 6.77 -0.43 -1.47
N THR A 28 7.55 -1.19 -2.24
CA THR A 28 8.19 -2.43 -1.78
C THR A 28 9.06 -2.16 -0.57
N LYS A 29 9.94 -1.15 -0.65
CA LYS A 29 10.84 -0.78 0.45
C LYS A 29 10.10 -0.37 1.73
N MET A 30 8.95 0.29 1.61
CA MET A 30 8.25 0.89 2.76
C MET A 30 7.11 0.03 3.31
N LEU A 31 6.52 -0.84 2.49
CA LEU A 31 5.28 -1.55 2.79
C LEU A 31 5.47 -3.06 2.95
N VAL A 32 6.51 -3.66 2.35
CA VAL A 32 6.87 -5.05 2.66
C VAL A 32 7.56 -5.09 4.01
N ASP A 33 7.00 -5.89 4.91
CA ASP A 33 7.52 -6.10 6.25
C ASP A 33 8.00 -7.55 6.37
N ASP A 34 9.32 -7.74 6.29
CA ASP A 34 9.95 -9.06 6.33
C ASP A 34 9.88 -9.73 7.70
N GLU A 35 9.72 -8.98 8.77
CA GLU A 35 9.61 -9.53 10.13
C GLU A 35 8.20 -10.07 10.36
N LEU A 36 7.19 -9.25 10.04
CA LEU A 36 5.78 -9.61 10.20
C LEU A 36 5.24 -10.48 9.06
N LYS A 37 6.01 -10.64 7.97
CA LYS A 37 5.63 -11.39 6.75
C LYS A 37 4.35 -10.89 6.13
N ILE A 38 4.23 -9.56 6.01
CA ILE A 38 3.06 -8.90 5.44
C ILE A 38 3.41 -7.83 4.41
N VAL A 39 2.43 -7.47 3.59
CA VAL A 39 2.43 -6.22 2.81
C VAL A 39 1.40 -5.27 3.43
N LYS A 40 1.89 -4.14 3.97
CA LYS A 40 1.05 -3.10 4.57
C LYS A 40 0.24 -2.38 3.50
N LEU A 41 -1.02 -2.06 3.79
CA LEU A 41 -1.88 -1.29 2.89
C LEU A 41 -1.31 0.11 2.66
N PHE A 42 -0.92 0.79 3.72
CA PHE A 42 -0.21 2.06 3.67
C PHE A 42 0.62 2.29 4.94
N THR A 43 1.52 3.25 4.88
CA THR A 43 2.28 3.71 6.06
C THR A 43 2.51 5.23 6.01
N PRO A 44 2.48 5.94 7.15
CA PRO A 44 2.13 5.44 8.49
C PRO A 44 0.63 5.16 8.67
N PRO A 45 0.23 4.25 9.57
CA PRO A 45 -1.18 4.09 9.95
C PRO A 45 -1.70 5.36 10.63
N PHE A 46 -3.01 5.60 10.53
CA PHE A 46 -3.66 6.68 11.25
C PHE A 46 -3.66 6.37 12.76
N SER A 47 -3.13 7.31 13.54
CA SER A 47 -3.14 7.23 15.01
C SER A 47 -3.54 8.57 15.62
N LYS A 48 -2.70 9.60 15.44
CA LYS A 48 -2.99 10.98 15.82
C LYS A 48 -2.95 11.82 14.54
N THR A 49 -4.11 12.23 14.07
CA THR A 49 -4.25 13.06 12.86
C THR A 49 -5.31 14.13 13.12
N GLU A 50 -5.05 15.35 12.65
CA GLU A 50 -6.02 16.46 12.69
C GLU A 50 -7.12 16.29 11.63
N LYS A 51 -6.87 15.49 10.59
CA LYS A 51 -7.83 15.17 9.53
C LYS A 51 -8.66 13.97 9.91
N ASP A 52 -9.94 13.94 9.51
CA ASP A 52 -10.81 12.78 9.66
C ASP A 52 -10.72 11.86 8.43
N PRO A 53 -10.05 10.70 8.50
CA PRO A 53 -9.98 9.74 7.39
C PRO A 53 -11.23 8.85 7.31
N GLY A 54 -12.24 9.08 8.14
CA GLY A 54 -13.45 8.27 8.22
C GLY A 54 -13.30 7.04 9.12
N TYR A 55 -14.14 6.03 8.90
CA TYR A 55 -14.24 4.84 9.76
C TYR A 55 -12.92 4.07 9.90
N ILE A 56 -12.00 4.19 8.94
CA ILE A 56 -10.68 3.55 9.02
C ILE A 56 -9.92 3.86 10.32
N LYS A 57 -10.18 5.02 10.97
CA LYS A 57 -9.57 5.39 12.25
C LYS A 57 -10.10 4.60 13.45
N SER A 58 -11.21 3.87 13.32
CA SER A 58 -11.73 3.03 14.40
C SER A 58 -10.92 1.75 14.57
N TYR A 59 -10.12 1.37 13.57
CA TYR A 59 -9.20 0.24 13.68
C TYR A 59 -7.90 0.68 14.35
N PRO A 60 -7.32 -0.16 15.24
CA PRO A 60 -6.00 0.10 15.80
C PRO A 60 -4.93 0.31 14.71
N PRO A 61 -3.90 1.12 14.95
CA PRO A 61 -2.81 1.30 14.00
C PRO A 61 -2.15 -0.04 13.62
N GLY A 62 -1.99 -0.30 12.32
CA GLY A 62 -1.44 -1.54 11.78
C GLY A 62 -2.46 -2.68 11.63
N VAL A 63 -3.76 -2.43 11.85
CA VAL A 63 -4.81 -3.44 11.79
C VAL A 63 -5.77 -3.19 10.64
N ARG A 64 -6.06 -4.26 9.88
CA ARG A 64 -6.96 -4.24 8.71
C ARG A 64 -6.63 -3.08 7.75
N GLU A 65 -7.61 -2.27 7.39
CA GLU A 65 -7.45 -1.12 6.50
C GLU A 65 -6.55 -0.03 7.10
N ASN A 66 -6.36 0.05 8.42
CA ASN A 66 -5.50 1.08 9.02
C ASN A 66 -4.01 0.69 9.02
N GLY A 67 -3.44 0.53 7.82
CA GLY A 67 -2.01 0.24 7.62
C GLY A 67 -1.57 -1.20 7.94
N GLY A 68 -2.51 -2.12 8.17
CA GLY A 68 -2.24 -3.56 8.26
C GLY A 68 -2.21 -4.22 6.88
N GLN A 69 -2.14 -5.56 6.85
CA GLN A 69 -2.34 -6.29 5.59
C GLN A 69 -3.82 -6.34 5.22
N TYR A 70 -4.14 -5.77 4.06
CA TYR A 70 -5.42 -5.98 3.41
C TYR A 70 -5.20 -6.91 2.22
N THR A 71 -5.55 -8.18 2.37
CA THR A 71 -5.14 -9.25 1.44
C THR A 71 -5.47 -8.94 -0.03
N HIS A 72 -6.61 -8.31 -0.30
CA HIS A 72 -6.98 -7.92 -1.67
C HIS A 72 -5.96 -6.94 -2.28
N ALA A 73 -5.55 -5.91 -1.52
CA ALA A 73 -4.57 -4.95 -1.98
C ALA A 73 -3.16 -5.55 -2.06
N ALA A 74 -2.81 -6.45 -1.14
CA ALA A 74 -1.55 -7.20 -1.20
C ALA A 74 -1.48 -8.09 -2.46
N THR A 75 -2.59 -8.71 -2.87
CA THR A 75 -2.66 -9.46 -4.13
C THR A 75 -2.40 -8.56 -5.34
N TRP A 76 -3.05 -7.39 -5.43
CA TRP A 76 -2.77 -6.44 -6.51
C TRP A 76 -1.32 -5.98 -6.51
N PHE A 77 -0.75 -5.76 -5.33
CA PHE A 77 0.64 -5.37 -5.19
C PHE A 77 1.60 -6.41 -5.79
N VAL A 78 1.36 -7.70 -5.51
CA VAL A 78 2.16 -8.79 -6.08
C VAL A 78 1.95 -8.91 -7.59
N ILE A 79 0.71 -8.79 -8.09
CA ILE A 79 0.44 -8.80 -9.54
C ILE A 79 1.16 -7.64 -10.22
N ALA A 80 1.09 -6.43 -9.65
CA ALA A 80 1.77 -5.26 -10.18
C ALA A 80 3.30 -5.46 -10.23
N LEU A 81 3.91 -6.07 -9.21
CA LEU A 81 5.34 -6.42 -9.24
C LEU A 81 5.70 -7.44 -10.33
N ALA A 82 4.77 -8.32 -10.69
CA ALA A 82 4.98 -9.33 -11.74
C ALA A 82 4.81 -8.76 -13.17
N GLU A 83 4.02 -7.70 -13.33
CA GLU A 83 3.77 -7.01 -14.61
C GLU A 83 4.78 -5.89 -14.92
N MET A 84 5.66 -5.57 -13.97
CA MET A 84 6.70 -4.53 -14.08
C MET A 84 7.94 -4.94 -14.88
#